data_AF-A0A9P6S906-F1
#
_entry.id   AF-A0A9P6S906-F1
#
_cell.length_a   1.000
_cell.length_b   1.000
_cell.length_c   1.000
_cell.angle_alpha   90.00
_cell.angle_beta   90.00
_cell.angle_gamma   90.00
#
_symmetry.space_group_name_H-M   'P 1'
#
loop_
_entity.id
_entity.type
_entity.pdbx_description
1 polymer ?
#
loop_
_entity_poly.entity_id
_entity_poly.type
_entity_poly.pdbx_seq_one_letter_code
_entity_poly.pdbx_strand_id
1 'polypeptide(L)'
;MFPSRNLQSRVLLQEIELSGDLSQQMMQSLLPNLSYLTKLTLRFASNVTLYPSSIFTSCEQLQHLHISSQEKAILKEPWIDQQSRQTVLLFYQYKYNHLSVFETPAYNANQLVRHIKTLSLKLNYFHFTSGWVDVTSWVCPNASERTFWRDDFNSDIEKAIQSQHNVVTSLELMSHQPKDCQPPISALHRFLCSAPHLLHLRAPQLGYQLEHMDLHGRLAFTTSLPMDFRPKTFISATTTTTTTTTTTTRTTKKTPTYPPGIWACRNLQTLHIRIRAPKNTDDYAGSHRPLYSRIALGYLARVCPNLRDLNLTNYRQSSARGASVDLRLVGGLCYLSRLQHLERLRIEYWGETLAIQPWDVKWMVDEGRTPERREVRRRVVARWAGLIETEDSIRALARSRNDGPPSLNWSGTRYDPGMKEELQHLGSLLDVQLAVQEMDDTDEASHHDKGHGGPRRYFPVLRYASFARLKCP
;
A
#
# COMPACT_ATOMS: atom_id res chain seq x y z
N MET A 1 -26.45 11.93 46.69
CA MET A 1 -26.97 12.32 45.37
C MET A 1 -25.78 12.61 44.47
N PHE A 2 -25.37 11.66 43.62
CA PHE A 2 -24.28 11.86 42.67
C PHE A 2 -24.85 12.41 41.35
N PRO A 3 -24.21 13.40 40.71
CA PRO A 3 -24.66 13.90 39.43
C PRO A 3 -24.45 12.84 38.36
N SER A 4 -25.51 12.58 37.60
CA SER A 4 -25.53 11.76 36.40
C SER A 4 -24.43 12.22 35.44
N ARG A 5 -23.39 11.39 35.28
CA ARG A 5 -22.32 11.61 34.31
C ARG A 5 -22.90 11.64 32.91
N ASN A 6 -22.59 12.75 32.23
CA ASN A 6 -22.67 13.00 30.79
C ASN A 6 -22.77 11.74 29.93
N LEU A 7 -23.86 11.67 29.16
CA LEU A 7 -24.00 10.82 27.98
C LEU A 7 -22.75 10.99 27.11
N GLN A 8 -21.99 9.91 27.04
CA GLN A 8 -20.85 9.72 26.15
C GLN A 8 -21.19 10.27 24.76
N SER A 9 -20.31 11.13 24.22
CA SER A 9 -20.36 11.48 22.80
C SER A 9 -20.20 10.17 22.00
N ARG A 10 -21.32 9.58 21.58
CA ARG A 10 -21.30 8.42 20.70
C ARG A 10 -20.64 8.90 19.42
N VAL A 11 -19.46 8.38 19.12
CA VAL A 11 -18.78 8.62 17.87
C VAL A 11 -19.69 8.08 16.77
N LEU A 12 -20.29 8.98 15.99
CA LEU A 12 -21.19 8.63 14.90
C LEU A 12 -20.34 8.27 13.68
N LEU A 13 -20.59 7.10 13.09
CA LEU A 13 -19.85 6.61 11.94
C LEU A 13 -20.21 7.46 10.71
N GLN A 14 -19.27 8.27 10.24
CA GLN A 14 -19.46 9.20 9.11
C GLN A 14 -19.03 8.59 7.77
N GLU A 15 -18.03 7.71 7.76
CA GLU A 15 -17.50 7.10 6.55
C GLU A 15 -17.48 5.57 6.66
N ILE A 16 -17.95 4.87 5.64
CA ILE A 16 -17.91 3.40 5.57
C ILE A 16 -17.52 2.92 4.16
N GLU A 17 -16.61 1.96 4.10
CA GLU A 17 -16.26 1.22 2.89
C GLU A 17 -16.64 -0.25 3.08
N LEU A 18 -17.51 -0.75 2.21
CA LEU A 18 -17.94 -2.14 2.16
C LEU A 18 -17.44 -2.74 0.84
N SER A 19 -16.76 -3.89 0.92
CA SER A 19 -16.23 -4.59 -0.26
C SER A 19 -16.49 -6.09 -0.19
N GLY A 20 -16.88 -6.71 -1.31
CA GLY A 20 -17.10 -8.16 -1.44
C GLY A 20 -18.41 -8.50 -2.16
N ASP A 21 -18.94 -9.70 -1.94
CA ASP A 21 -20.29 -10.09 -2.38
C ASP A 21 -21.33 -9.57 -1.38
N LEU A 22 -21.66 -8.29 -1.50
CA LEU A 22 -22.70 -7.64 -0.69
C LEU A 22 -24.07 -7.95 -1.28
N SER A 23 -24.87 -8.76 -0.60
CA SER A 23 -26.24 -9.04 -1.04
C SER A 23 -27.15 -7.82 -0.82
N GLN A 24 -28.19 -7.69 -1.66
CA GLN A 24 -29.20 -6.64 -1.48
C GLN A 24 -29.86 -6.71 -0.09
N GLN A 25 -30.11 -7.93 0.41
CA GLN A 25 -30.70 -8.15 1.73
C GLN A 25 -29.80 -7.64 2.87
N MET A 26 -28.47 -7.82 2.75
CA MET A 26 -27.51 -7.26 3.70
C MET A 26 -27.51 -5.72 3.65
N MET A 27 -27.59 -5.13 2.46
CA MET A 27 -27.66 -3.67 2.31
C MET A 27 -28.94 -3.12 2.95
N GLN A 28 -30.09 -3.78 2.75
CA GLN A 28 -31.37 -3.38 3.32
C GLN A 28 -31.40 -3.48 4.85
N SER A 29 -30.69 -4.44 5.45
CA SER A 29 -30.58 -4.53 6.92
C SER A 29 -29.58 -3.55 7.52
N LEU A 30 -28.52 -3.22 6.78
CA LEU A 30 -27.44 -2.38 7.28
C LEU A 30 -27.77 -0.88 7.18
N LEU A 31 -28.26 -0.42 6.03
CA LEU A 31 -28.41 1.00 5.70
C LEU A 31 -29.29 1.80 6.68
N PRO A 32 -30.42 1.27 7.20
CA PRO A 32 -31.26 2.02 8.14
C PRO A 32 -30.55 2.41 9.45
N ASN A 33 -29.44 1.73 9.78
CA ASN A 33 -28.65 2.00 10.98
C ASN A 33 -27.56 3.06 10.75
N LEU A 34 -27.44 3.62 9.54
CA LEU A 34 -26.35 4.50 9.11
C LEU A 34 -26.84 5.93 8.79
N SER A 35 -27.77 6.47 9.58
CA SER A 35 -28.41 7.77 9.33
C SER A 35 -27.46 8.98 9.33
N TYR A 36 -26.30 8.88 9.99
CA TYR A 36 -25.27 9.93 10.08
C TYR A 36 -24.14 9.78 9.05
N LEU A 37 -24.28 8.83 8.13
CA LEU A 37 -23.23 8.52 7.17
C LEU A 37 -23.14 9.64 6.13
N THR A 38 -22.00 10.31 6.06
CA THR A 38 -21.72 11.34 5.04
C THR A 38 -21.01 10.74 3.82
N LYS A 39 -20.38 9.57 3.95
CA LYS A 39 -19.69 8.89 2.85
C LYS A 39 -19.86 7.37 2.87
N LEU A 40 -20.41 6.83 1.78
CA LEU A 40 -20.63 5.41 1.55
C LEU A 40 -19.83 4.95 0.33
N THR A 41 -18.95 3.96 0.51
CA THR A 41 -18.24 3.29 -0.58
C THR A 41 -18.64 1.83 -0.64
N LEU A 42 -19.19 1.39 -1.77
CA LEU A 42 -19.61 0.02 -2.03
C LEU A 42 -18.78 -0.56 -3.19
N ARG A 43 -18.12 -1.69 -2.94
CA ARG A 43 -17.28 -2.40 -3.92
C ARG A 43 -17.75 -3.85 -4.08
N PHE A 44 -18.35 -4.15 -5.22
CA PHE A 44 -18.90 -5.47 -5.51
C PHE A 44 -17.90 -6.32 -6.30
N ALA A 45 -17.74 -7.58 -5.90
CA ALA A 45 -16.92 -8.53 -6.64
C ALA A 45 -17.62 -9.08 -7.90
N SER A 46 -18.95 -8.98 -7.94
CA SER A 46 -19.83 -9.56 -8.96
C SER A 46 -20.84 -8.54 -9.49
N ASN A 47 -21.65 -8.94 -10.47
CA ASN A 47 -22.80 -8.16 -10.92
C ASN A 47 -23.73 -7.78 -9.75
N VAL A 48 -24.03 -6.49 -9.63
CA VAL A 48 -24.93 -5.98 -8.60
C VAL A 48 -26.09 -5.21 -9.21
N THR A 49 -27.27 -5.36 -8.63
CA THR A 49 -28.39 -4.44 -8.83
C THR A 49 -28.63 -3.65 -7.54
N LEU A 50 -28.60 -2.33 -7.62
CA LEU A 50 -28.89 -1.44 -6.50
C LEU A 50 -30.10 -0.57 -6.79
N TYR A 51 -30.78 -0.17 -5.72
CA TYR A 51 -31.88 0.78 -5.73
C TYR A 51 -31.40 2.04 -5.01
N PRO A 52 -30.91 3.07 -5.73
CA PRO A 52 -30.34 4.26 -5.11
C PRO A 52 -31.29 4.95 -4.14
N SER A 53 -32.60 4.92 -4.43
CA SER A 53 -33.65 5.41 -3.52
C SER A 53 -33.53 4.83 -2.11
N SER A 54 -33.32 3.52 -1.95
CA SER A 54 -33.16 2.88 -0.64
C SER A 54 -31.92 3.36 0.11
N ILE A 55 -30.84 3.71 -0.61
CA ILE A 55 -29.60 4.22 -0.02
C ILE A 55 -29.84 5.64 0.48
N PHE A 56 -30.41 6.50 -0.37
CA PHE A 56 -30.62 7.90 -0.04
C PHE A 56 -31.70 8.10 1.04
N THR A 57 -32.74 7.27 1.09
CA THR A 57 -33.73 7.32 2.17
C THR A 57 -33.17 6.86 3.51
N SER A 58 -32.24 5.91 3.50
CA SER A 58 -31.63 5.40 4.74
C SER A 58 -30.47 6.24 5.25
N CYS A 59 -29.81 6.99 4.36
CA CYS A 59 -28.63 7.80 4.65
C CYS A 59 -28.88 9.26 4.26
N GLU A 60 -29.74 9.95 5.01
CA GLU A 60 -30.20 11.30 4.65
C GLU A 60 -29.08 12.36 4.60
N GLN A 61 -27.97 12.12 5.33
CA GLN A 61 -26.80 12.99 5.39
C GLN A 61 -25.71 12.62 4.36
N LEU A 62 -25.99 11.68 3.45
CA LEU A 62 -24.98 11.17 2.51
C LEU A 62 -24.56 12.25 1.51
N GLN A 63 -23.30 12.67 1.60
CA GLN A 63 -22.67 13.63 0.70
C GLN A 63 -21.91 12.94 -0.42
N HIS A 64 -21.42 11.71 -0.18
CA HIS A 64 -20.59 10.96 -1.10
C HIS A 64 -21.06 9.51 -1.21
N LEU A 65 -21.55 9.12 -2.39
CA LEU A 65 -21.85 7.72 -2.71
C LEU A 65 -20.90 7.24 -3.81
N HIS A 66 -20.09 6.22 -3.51
CA HIS A 66 -19.24 5.55 -4.48
C HIS A 66 -19.69 4.10 -4.62
N ILE A 67 -20.09 3.72 -5.82
CA ILE A 67 -20.44 2.35 -6.18
C ILE A 67 -19.45 1.87 -7.25
N SER A 68 -18.86 0.70 -7.05
CA SER A 68 -17.99 0.05 -8.04
C SER A 68 -18.27 -1.44 -8.08
N SER A 69 -18.27 -2.05 -9.27
CA SER A 69 -18.35 -3.50 -9.46
C SER A 69 -17.22 -3.94 -10.37
N GLN A 70 -16.67 -5.13 -10.14
CA GLN A 70 -15.68 -5.74 -11.05
C GLN A 70 -16.29 -6.21 -12.37
N GLU A 71 -17.61 -6.43 -12.41
CA GLU A 71 -18.34 -6.89 -13.59
C GLU A 71 -19.29 -5.79 -14.10
N LYS A 72 -20.44 -5.62 -13.42
CA LYS A 72 -21.50 -4.68 -13.79
C LYS A 72 -22.24 -4.18 -12.55
N ALA A 73 -22.50 -2.88 -12.49
CA ALA A 73 -23.43 -2.30 -11.52
C ALA A 73 -24.66 -1.77 -12.27
N ILE A 74 -25.84 -2.28 -11.93
CA ILE A 74 -27.13 -1.84 -12.47
C ILE A 74 -27.80 -1.00 -11.39
N LEU A 75 -28.06 0.27 -11.68
CA LEU A 75 -28.77 1.18 -10.79
C LEU A 75 -30.21 1.28 -11.29
N LYS A 76 -31.15 0.67 -10.55
CA LYS A 76 -32.56 0.66 -10.94
C LYS A 76 -33.27 1.91 -10.45
N GLU A 77 -34.11 2.46 -11.31
CA GLU A 77 -35.08 3.50 -10.96
C GLU A 77 -36.12 2.97 -9.96
N PRO A 78 -36.73 3.84 -9.14
CA PRO A 78 -36.55 5.30 -9.08
C PRO A 78 -35.31 5.73 -8.27
N TRP A 79 -34.68 6.83 -8.69
CA TRP A 79 -33.51 7.41 -8.01
C TRP A 79 -33.89 8.25 -6.80
N ILE A 80 -34.94 9.07 -6.92
CA ILE A 80 -35.73 9.84 -5.94
C ILE A 80 -36.81 10.56 -6.78
N ASP A 81 -37.96 10.87 -6.20
CA ASP A 81 -39.04 11.60 -6.88
C ASP A 81 -38.57 13.01 -7.32
N GLN A 82 -38.84 13.40 -8.58
CA GLN A 82 -38.21 14.52 -9.31
C GLN A 82 -38.31 15.90 -8.64
N GLN A 83 -39.15 16.06 -7.60
CA GLN A 83 -39.39 17.34 -6.94
C GLN A 83 -38.51 17.62 -5.72
N SER A 84 -37.71 16.66 -5.24
CA SER A 84 -36.98 16.81 -3.98
C SER A 84 -35.45 16.78 -4.17
N ARG A 85 -34.86 17.98 -4.07
CA ARG A 85 -33.42 18.28 -3.86
C ARG A 85 -32.54 18.32 -5.11
N GLN A 86 -31.69 19.36 -5.14
CA GLN A 86 -30.46 19.47 -5.92
C GLN A 86 -29.41 18.45 -5.43
N THR A 87 -29.75 17.16 -5.41
CA THR A 87 -28.76 16.11 -5.22
C THR A 87 -28.08 15.92 -6.56
N VAL A 88 -26.80 16.30 -6.65
CA VAL A 88 -25.97 16.09 -7.83
C VAL A 88 -25.84 14.58 -8.08
N LEU A 89 -26.71 14.04 -8.93
CA LEU A 89 -26.67 12.67 -9.39
C LEU A 89 -25.64 12.56 -10.50
N LEU A 90 -24.43 12.17 -10.12
CA LEU A 90 -23.37 11.83 -11.04
C LEU A 90 -23.45 10.33 -11.34
N PHE A 91 -23.66 9.99 -12.61
CA PHE A 91 -23.50 8.61 -13.07
C PHE A 91 -22.01 8.30 -13.14
N TYR A 92 -21.59 7.40 -12.25
CA TYR A 92 -20.19 7.03 -12.06
C TYR A 92 -19.89 5.66 -12.65
N GLN A 93 -19.15 5.65 -13.75
CA GLN A 93 -18.15 4.62 -13.94
C GLN A 93 -16.82 5.31 -13.63
N TYR A 94 -16.27 5.09 -12.42
CA TYR A 94 -15.08 5.78 -11.85
C TYR A 94 -15.15 7.34 -11.68
N LYS A 95 -15.41 7.76 -10.42
CA LYS A 95 -14.94 8.95 -9.62
C LYS A 95 -14.78 10.33 -10.31
N TYR A 96 -15.24 11.50 -9.85
CA TYR A 96 -15.77 12.11 -8.60
C TYR A 96 -16.70 13.30 -9.01
N ASN A 97 -16.94 14.38 -8.23
CA ASN A 97 -17.58 15.66 -8.66
C ASN A 97 -16.90 16.35 -9.88
N HIS A 98 -16.90 15.67 -11.01
CA HIS A 98 -15.94 15.74 -12.08
C HIS A 98 -16.63 15.41 -13.40
N LEU A 99 -16.30 16.17 -14.43
CA LEU A 99 -16.62 15.81 -15.79
C LEU A 99 -15.58 14.80 -16.29
N SER A 100 -15.90 13.51 -16.17
CA SER A 100 -15.12 12.42 -16.76
C SER A 100 -15.80 12.00 -18.07
N VAL A 101 -15.20 12.33 -19.21
CA VAL A 101 -15.71 11.96 -20.55
C VAL A 101 -15.03 10.66 -20.98
N PHE A 102 -15.79 9.57 -21.07
CA PHE A 102 -15.30 8.30 -21.60
C PHE A 102 -15.36 8.31 -23.13
N GLU A 103 -14.39 7.64 -23.76
CA GLU A 103 -14.33 7.50 -25.21
C GLU A 103 -15.64 6.89 -25.74
N THR A 104 -16.41 7.72 -26.42
CA THR A 104 -17.05 7.30 -27.65
C THR A 104 -15.99 7.45 -28.75
N PRO A 105 -15.88 6.51 -29.71
CA PRO A 105 -14.83 6.50 -30.75
C PRO A 105 -14.82 7.72 -31.70
N ALA A 106 -15.57 8.78 -31.40
CA ALA A 106 -15.70 10.00 -32.20
C ALA A 106 -15.24 11.29 -31.48
N TYR A 107 -14.83 11.25 -30.21
CA TYR A 107 -14.56 12.50 -29.48
C TYR A 107 -13.10 12.96 -29.59
N ASN A 108 -12.87 14.03 -30.36
CA ASN A 108 -11.54 14.65 -30.51
C ASN A 108 -11.14 15.37 -29.22
N ALA A 109 -10.11 14.86 -28.52
CA ALA A 109 -9.58 15.44 -27.29
C ALA A 109 -9.27 16.94 -27.40
N ASN A 110 -8.73 17.39 -28.54
CA ASN A 110 -8.45 18.82 -28.77
C ASN A 110 -9.73 19.65 -28.84
N GLN A 111 -10.81 19.09 -29.41
CA GLN A 111 -12.09 19.76 -29.48
C GLN A 111 -12.73 19.89 -28.09
N LEU A 112 -12.63 18.85 -27.25
CA LEU A 112 -13.06 18.90 -25.84
C LEU A 112 -12.30 20.00 -25.08
N VAL A 113 -10.98 20.06 -25.22
CA VAL A 113 -10.14 21.08 -24.56
C VAL A 113 -10.55 22.48 -25.00
N ARG A 114 -10.69 22.70 -26.30
CA ARG A 114 -11.15 23.99 -26.84
C ARG A 114 -12.51 24.35 -26.24
N HIS A 115 -13.45 23.41 -26.22
CA HIS A 115 -14.77 23.63 -25.65
C HIS A 115 -14.70 23.98 -24.16
N ILE A 116 -13.98 23.20 -23.34
CA ILE A 116 -13.83 23.49 -21.90
C ILE A 116 -13.17 24.85 -21.67
N LYS A 117 -12.15 25.22 -22.47
CA LYS A 117 -11.53 26.54 -22.39
C LYS A 117 -12.51 27.67 -22.71
N THR A 118 -13.45 27.46 -23.64
CA THR A 118 -14.48 28.47 -23.94
C THR A 118 -15.49 28.64 -22.81
N LEU A 119 -15.71 27.62 -21.97
CA LEU A 119 -16.66 27.69 -20.86
C LEU A 119 -16.18 28.55 -19.68
N SER A 120 -14.94 29.07 -19.71
CA SER A 120 -14.36 29.95 -18.67
C SER A 120 -14.49 29.39 -17.23
N LEU A 121 -14.51 28.06 -17.09
CA LEU A 121 -14.68 27.39 -15.80
C LEU A 121 -13.38 27.46 -14.99
N LYS A 122 -13.47 27.85 -13.71
CA LYS A 122 -12.36 27.79 -12.75
C LYS A 122 -12.22 26.36 -12.21
N LEU A 123 -11.77 25.44 -13.06
CA LEU A 123 -11.59 24.05 -12.68
C LEU A 123 -10.34 23.90 -11.81
N ASN A 124 -10.52 23.45 -10.57
CA ASN A 124 -9.41 23.09 -9.68
C ASN A 124 -8.81 21.71 -10.03
N TYR A 125 -9.59 20.88 -10.71
CA TYR A 125 -9.18 19.57 -11.19
C TYR A 125 -9.96 19.25 -12.46
N PHE A 126 -9.26 18.62 -13.40
CA PHE A 126 -9.83 18.01 -14.58
C PHE A 126 -9.21 16.61 -14.72
N HIS A 127 -9.94 15.65 -15.30
CA HIS A 127 -9.36 14.35 -15.62
C HIS A 127 -9.91 13.91 -16.96
N PHE A 128 -8.99 13.63 -17.87
CA PHE A 128 -9.30 13.10 -19.18
C PHE A 128 -8.18 12.18 -19.60
N THR A 129 -8.54 10.95 -19.94
CA THR A 129 -7.61 9.91 -20.32
C THR A 129 -7.91 9.48 -21.74
N SER A 130 -6.98 9.77 -22.65
CA SER A 130 -7.03 9.29 -24.03
C SER A 130 -5.64 8.79 -24.46
N GLY A 131 -5.15 7.73 -23.81
CA GLY A 131 -4.02 6.87 -24.23
C GLY A 131 -2.63 7.50 -24.43
N TRP A 132 -2.50 8.79 -24.70
CA TRP A 132 -1.31 9.37 -25.36
C TRP A 132 -1.04 10.85 -25.02
N VAL A 133 -2.00 11.59 -24.44
CA VAL A 133 -1.82 13.03 -24.17
C VAL A 133 -2.34 13.38 -22.78
N ASP A 134 -1.50 14.01 -21.94
CA ASP A 134 -1.95 14.65 -20.70
C ASP A 134 -2.70 15.95 -21.03
N VAL A 135 -3.96 15.79 -21.39
CA VAL A 135 -4.89 16.89 -21.68
C VAL A 135 -5.11 17.77 -20.44
N THR A 136 -4.89 17.22 -19.26
CA THR A 136 -5.04 17.93 -17.99
C THR A 136 -4.10 19.11 -17.86
N SER A 137 -2.87 18.97 -18.37
CA SER A 137 -1.90 20.07 -18.42
C SER A 137 -2.40 21.27 -19.21
N TRP A 138 -3.27 21.06 -20.21
CA TRP A 138 -3.78 22.14 -21.06
C TRP A 138 -5.02 22.82 -20.48
N VAL A 139 -5.84 22.10 -19.73
CA VAL A 139 -7.07 22.60 -19.13
C VAL A 139 -6.82 23.17 -17.73
N CYS A 140 -6.06 22.44 -16.91
CA CYS A 140 -5.73 22.76 -15.52
C CYS A 140 -4.22 22.53 -15.27
N PRO A 141 -3.33 23.40 -15.79
CA PRO A 141 -1.88 23.25 -15.61
C PRO A 141 -1.46 23.25 -14.14
N ASN A 142 -2.23 23.93 -13.29
CA ASN A 142 -1.93 24.09 -11.85
C ASN A 142 -2.65 23.07 -10.96
N ALA A 143 -3.27 22.02 -11.50
CA ALA A 143 -3.94 21.04 -10.64
C ALA A 143 -2.89 20.25 -9.86
N SER A 144 -2.99 20.30 -8.53
CA SER A 144 -2.13 19.55 -7.61
C SER A 144 -2.51 18.08 -7.50
N GLU A 145 -3.68 17.73 -7.99
CA GLU A 145 -4.21 16.38 -7.98
C GLU A 145 -4.30 15.87 -9.42
N ARG A 146 -3.73 14.69 -9.66
CA ARG A 146 -3.73 14.04 -10.96
C ARG A 146 -4.20 12.60 -10.80
N THR A 147 -5.00 12.16 -11.75
CA THR A 147 -5.41 10.77 -11.87
C THR A 147 -5.07 10.28 -13.26
N PHE A 148 -4.59 9.05 -13.38
CA PHE A 148 -4.32 8.41 -14.67
C PHE A 148 -4.76 6.96 -14.65
N TRP A 149 -5.06 6.40 -15.81
CA TRP A 149 -5.00 4.95 -15.95
C TRP A 149 -3.55 4.50 -15.85
N ARG A 150 -3.37 3.33 -15.27
CA ARG A 150 -2.09 2.66 -15.11
C ARG A 150 -1.36 2.52 -16.43
N ASP A 151 -2.10 2.17 -17.48
CA ASP A 151 -1.53 1.89 -18.80
C ASP A 151 -1.15 3.18 -19.53
N ASP A 152 -1.75 4.32 -19.15
CA ASP A 152 -1.40 5.64 -19.68
C ASP A 152 -0.16 6.23 -19.00
N PHE A 153 0.11 5.86 -17.74
CA PHE A 153 1.22 6.40 -16.95
C PHE A 153 2.59 5.89 -17.44
N ASN A 154 3.07 6.50 -18.50
CA ASN A 154 4.33 6.19 -19.18
C ASN A 154 5.40 7.26 -18.93
N SER A 155 6.56 7.14 -19.58
CA SER A 155 7.67 8.08 -19.43
C SER A 155 7.37 9.49 -19.90
N ASP A 156 6.44 9.66 -20.83
CA ASP A 156 6.13 10.97 -21.40
C ASP A 156 5.18 11.71 -20.48
N ILE A 157 4.19 11.02 -19.90
CA ILE A 157 3.37 11.58 -18.81
C ILE A 157 4.25 11.92 -17.60
N GLU A 158 5.16 11.02 -17.21
CA GLU A 158 6.10 11.28 -16.12
C GLU A 158 6.88 12.58 -16.34
N LYS A 159 7.50 12.75 -17.54
CA LYS A 159 8.25 13.96 -17.89
C LYS A 159 7.36 15.19 -17.95
N ALA A 160 6.14 15.07 -18.45
CA ALA A 160 5.17 16.17 -18.53
C ALA A 160 4.73 16.64 -17.14
N ILE A 161 4.60 15.73 -16.17
CA ILE A 161 4.34 16.09 -14.78
C ILE A 161 5.58 16.71 -14.14
N GLN A 162 6.77 16.14 -14.36
CA GLN A 162 8.01 16.67 -13.80
C GLN A 162 8.36 18.08 -14.33
N SER A 163 7.95 18.42 -15.56
CA SER A 163 8.14 19.77 -16.11
C SER A 163 7.21 20.81 -15.49
N GLN A 164 6.10 20.39 -14.87
CA GLN A 164 5.22 21.25 -14.08
C GLN A 164 5.80 21.39 -12.67
N HIS A 165 6.61 22.43 -12.45
CA HIS A 165 7.34 22.70 -11.20
C HIS A 165 6.58 22.35 -9.91
N ASN A 166 6.75 21.12 -9.43
CA ASN A 166 6.36 20.68 -8.08
C ASN A 166 4.88 20.86 -7.70
N VAL A 167 3.98 20.90 -8.70
CA VAL A 167 2.56 21.16 -8.45
C VAL A 167 1.84 19.93 -7.90
N VAL A 168 2.22 18.73 -8.36
CA VAL A 168 1.47 17.50 -8.06
C VAL A 168 1.74 17.01 -6.64
N THR A 169 0.75 17.21 -5.76
CA THR A 169 0.73 16.72 -4.38
C THR A 169 -0.05 15.41 -4.25
N SER A 170 -0.94 15.09 -5.19
CA SER A 170 -1.74 13.85 -5.16
C SER A 170 -1.72 13.15 -6.52
N LEU A 171 -1.37 11.87 -6.53
CA LEU A 171 -1.40 11.00 -7.70
C LEU A 171 -2.26 9.76 -7.45
N GLU A 172 -3.30 9.56 -8.26
CA GLU A 172 -4.11 8.33 -8.27
C GLU A 172 -3.91 7.57 -9.58
N LEU A 173 -3.54 6.28 -9.49
CA LEU A 173 -3.34 5.40 -10.64
C LEU A 173 -4.37 4.27 -10.60
N MET A 174 -5.26 4.27 -11.59
CA MET A 174 -6.40 3.36 -11.70
C MET A 174 -6.10 2.23 -12.69
N SER A 175 -6.65 1.03 -12.51
CA SER A 175 -6.51 -0.08 -13.44
C SER A 175 -7.88 -0.65 -13.81
N HIS A 176 -8.16 -0.77 -15.12
CA HIS A 176 -9.40 -1.40 -15.59
C HIS A 176 -9.45 -2.90 -15.32
N GLN A 177 -8.30 -3.57 -15.26
CA GLN A 177 -8.23 -4.99 -14.99
C GLN A 177 -7.19 -5.32 -13.92
N PRO A 178 -7.48 -6.28 -13.02
CA PRO A 178 -6.48 -6.85 -12.13
C PRO A 178 -5.51 -7.80 -12.86
N LYS A 179 -5.69 -8.05 -14.15
CA LYS A 179 -4.91 -9.04 -14.91
C LYS A 179 -3.44 -8.61 -15.10
N ASP A 180 -2.58 -9.63 -15.21
CA ASP A 180 -1.11 -9.69 -15.19
C ASP A 180 -0.31 -8.75 -16.11
N CYS A 181 -0.91 -7.73 -16.72
CA CYS A 181 -0.18 -6.77 -17.51
C CYS A 181 0.88 -6.10 -16.62
N GLN A 182 2.15 -6.22 -17.02
CA GLN A 182 3.25 -5.48 -16.42
C GLN A 182 3.22 -4.08 -17.03
N PRO A 183 2.75 -3.05 -16.30
CA PRO A 183 2.97 -1.70 -16.79
C PRO A 183 4.47 -1.40 -16.81
N PRO A 184 4.89 -0.31 -17.47
CA PRO A 184 6.22 0.25 -17.28
C PRO A 184 6.35 0.81 -15.85
N ILE A 185 6.52 -0.10 -14.86
CA ILE A 185 6.69 0.19 -13.42
C ILE A 185 7.83 1.19 -13.17
N SER A 186 8.74 1.32 -14.14
CA SER A 186 9.82 2.29 -14.14
C SER A 186 9.36 3.74 -14.10
N ALA A 187 8.24 4.10 -14.76
CA ALA A 187 7.75 5.48 -14.76
C ALA A 187 7.32 5.93 -13.36
N LEU A 188 6.55 5.10 -12.64
CA LEU A 188 6.17 5.38 -11.26
C LEU A 188 7.40 5.44 -10.35
N HIS A 189 8.34 4.52 -10.50
CA HIS A 189 9.57 4.55 -9.69
C HIS A 189 10.35 5.86 -9.87
N ARG A 190 10.62 6.26 -11.11
CA ARG A 190 11.33 7.52 -11.40
C ARG A 190 10.55 8.75 -10.93
N PHE A 191 9.23 8.75 -11.09
CA PHE A 191 8.38 9.80 -10.54
C PHE A 191 8.54 9.92 -9.01
N LEU A 192 8.44 8.82 -8.26
CA LEU A 192 8.59 8.85 -6.80
C LEU A 192 9.99 9.27 -6.36
N CYS A 193 11.03 8.91 -7.11
CA CYS A 193 12.41 9.37 -6.88
C CYS A 193 12.64 10.86 -7.23
N SER A 194 11.68 11.54 -7.85
CA SER A 194 11.82 12.92 -8.31
C SER A 194 10.72 13.88 -7.83
N ALA A 195 9.70 13.39 -7.13
CA ALA A 195 8.53 14.17 -6.69
C ALA A 195 8.55 14.48 -5.17
N PRO A 196 9.38 15.42 -4.68
CA PRO A 196 9.51 15.69 -3.24
C PRO A 196 8.25 16.28 -2.58
N HIS A 197 7.34 16.83 -3.38
CA HIS A 197 6.10 17.45 -2.91
C HIS A 197 4.88 16.51 -2.94
N LEU A 198 5.06 15.26 -3.38
CA LEU A 198 3.97 14.30 -3.39
C LEU A 198 3.58 13.95 -1.94
N LEU A 199 2.32 14.23 -1.60
CA LEU A 199 1.72 13.97 -0.29
C LEU A 199 0.81 12.71 -0.32
N HIS A 200 0.19 12.42 -1.46
CA HIS A 200 -0.75 11.31 -1.59
C HIS A 200 -0.47 10.48 -2.84
N LEU A 201 -0.17 9.20 -2.66
CA LEU A 201 -0.12 8.21 -3.74
C LEU A 201 -1.21 7.17 -3.52
N ARG A 202 -2.12 7.02 -4.50
CA ARG A 202 -3.13 5.97 -4.51
C ARG A 202 -3.01 5.11 -5.77
N ALA A 203 -2.34 3.98 -5.63
CA ALA A 203 -2.15 3.01 -6.71
C ALA A 203 -2.39 1.56 -6.21
N PRO A 204 -3.53 1.26 -5.56
CA PRO A 204 -3.76 -0.04 -4.90
C PRO A 204 -3.82 -1.24 -5.85
N GLN A 205 -3.96 -0.99 -7.15
CA GLN A 205 -4.02 -2.03 -8.19
C GLN A 205 -2.70 -2.16 -8.97
N LEU A 206 -1.79 -1.21 -8.81
CA LEU A 206 -0.51 -1.15 -9.51
C LEU A 206 0.56 -1.90 -8.73
N GLY A 207 1.00 -3.04 -9.26
CA GLY A 207 2.10 -3.80 -8.68
C GLY A 207 3.44 -3.06 -8.82
N TYR A 208 3.90 -2.47 -7.74
CA TYR A 208 5.21 -1.84 -7.62
C TYR A 208 6.28 -2.91 -7.34
N GLN A 209 7.34 -2.93 -8.14
CA GLN A 209 8.43 -3.89 -8.03
C GLN A 209 9.21 -3.69 -6.73
N LEU A 210 9.28 -4.73 -5.92
CA LEU A 210 10.06 -4.74 -4.69
C LEU A 210 11.55 -4.51 -4.96
N GLU A 211 12.04 -4.91 -6.13
CA GLU A 211 13.41 -4.71 -6.59
C GLU A 211 13.81 -3.22 -6.58
N HIS A 212 12.86 -2.31 -6.79
CA HIS A 212 13.12 -0.87 -6.72
C HIS A 212 13.33 -0.36 -5.27
N MET A 213 12.94 -1.13 -4.25
CA MET A 213 13.19 -0.84 -2.83
C MET A 213 14.40 -1.60 -2.28
N ASP A 214 14.89 -2.61 -2.99
CA ASP A 214 16.01 -3.46 -2.56
C ASP A 214 17.37 -2.81 -2.86
N LEU A 215 17.65 -1.75 -2.11
CA LEU A 215 18.86 -0.94 -2.22
C LEU A 215 20.18 -1.72 -2.11
N HIS A 216 20.15 -2.92 -1.54
CA HIS A 216 21.34 -3.75 -1.31
C HIS A 216 21.35 -5.04 -2.14
N GLY A 217 20.39 -5.19 -3.07
CA GLY A 217 20.26 -6.37 -3.93
C GLY A 217 20.11 -7.68 -3.16
N ARG A 218 19.50 -7.66 -1.98
CA ARG A 218 19.32 -8.84 -1.12
C ARG A 218 18.46 -9.92 -1.76
N LEU A 219 17.54 -9.54 -2.65
CA LEU A 219 16.71 -10.47 -3.41
C LEU A 219 17.54 -11.37 -4.32
N ALA A 220 18.63 -10.83 -4.91
CA ALA A 220 19.48 -11.58 -5.82
C ALA A 220 20.17 -12.78 -5.13
N PHE A 221 20.60 -12.60 -3.87
CA PHE A 221 21.29 -13.65 -3.11
C PHE A 221 20.38 -14.81 -2.75
N THR A 222 19.11 -14.54 -2.47
CA THR A 222 18.17 -15.60 -2.11
C THR A 222 17.83 -16.54 -3.26
N THR A 223 17.88 -16.02 -4.49
CA THR A 223 17.59 -16.82 -5.68
C THR A 223 18.77 -17.67 -6.14
N SER A 224 20.01 -17.29 -5.81
CA SER A 224 21.22 -17.93 -6.32
C SER A 224 21.83 -18.98 -5.40
N LEU A 225 21.38 -19.08 -4.14
CA LEU A 225 21.91 -20.07 -3.21
C LEU A 225 21.41 -21.49 -3.54
N PRO A 226 22.32 -22.50 -3.57
CA PRO A 226 21.96 -23.90 -3.65
C PRO A 226 20.96 -24.28 -2.55
N MET A 227 19.99 -25.15 -2.88
CA MET A 227 18.93 -25.58 -1.97
C MET A 227 19.45 -26.10 -0.62
N ASP A 228 20.66 -26.66 -0.57
CA ASP A 228 21.26 -27.24 0.63
C ASP A 228 21.63 -26.23 1.72
N PHE A 229 21.83 -24.96 1.36
CA PHE A 229 22.14 -23.88 2.31
C PHE A 229 20.90 -23.18 2.87
N ARG A 230 19.70 -23.62 2.49
CA ARG A 230 18.48 -23.04 3.04
C ARG A 230 18.27 -23.56 4.46
N PRO A 231 18.13 -22.68 5.46
CA PRO A 231 17.94 -23.10 6.84
C PRO A 231 16.76 -24.06 6.94
N LYS A 232 17.05 -25.34 7.19
CA LYS A 232 16.03 -26.39 7.39
C LYS A 232 15.13 -26.09 8.60
N THR A 233 15.49 -25.10 9.42
CA THR A 233 14.83 -24.69 10.66
C THR A 233 13.47 -24.01 10.47
N PHE A 234 13.07 -23.64 9.24
CA PHE A 234 11.77 -22.99 9.01
C PHE A 234 10.67 -23.88 8.45
N ILE A 235 10.96 -25.15 8.11
CA ILE A 235 9.99 -26.06 7.53
C ILE A 235 9.85 -27.27 8.46
N SER A 236 8.64 -27.46 9.00
CA SER A 236 8.25 -28.64 9.75
C SER A 236 8.69 -29.91 9.01
N ALA A 237 9.41 -30.77 9.72
CA ALA A 237 9.96 -32.01 9.23
C ALA A 237 8.84 -32.95 8.76
N THR A 238 8.72 -33.19 7.46
CA THR A 238 8.41 -34.52 6.87
C THR A 238 8.35 -34.41 5.35
N THR A 239 9.22 -35.17 4.67
CA THR A 239 9.05 -35.88 3.37
C THR A 239 10.37 -35.80 2.59
N THR A 240 11.12 -36.90 2.63
CA THR A 240 12.36 -37.10 1.87
C THR A 240 11.99 -37.57 0.47
N THR A 241 12.10 -36.71 -0.54
CA THR A 241 11.88 -37.10 -1.95
C THR A 241 13.17 -36.90 -2.72
N THR A 242 13.72 -37.98 -3.26
CA THR A 242 14.96 -38.02 -4.04
C THR A 242 14.66 -37.57 -5.48
N THR A 243 15.10 -36.38 -5.88
CA THR A 243 14.83 -35.84 -7.24
C THR A 243 16.13 -35.64 -8.02
N THR A 244 16.30 -36.39 -9.11
CA THR A 244 17.44 -36.34 -10.04
C THR A 244 17.43 -35.04 -10.84
N THR A 245 18.50 -34.26 -10.80
CA THR A 245 18.60 -32.91 -11.42
C THR A 245 19.24 -32.97 -12.81
N THR A 246 18.50 -32.67 -13.86
CA THR A 246 19.01 -32.47 -15.23
C THR A 246 19.30 -30.97 -15.48
N THR A 247 20.56 -30.65 -15.77
CA THR A 247 21.06 -29.28 -15.91
C THR A 247 20.87 -28.73 -17.32
N THR A 248 19.73 -28.07 -17.60
CA THR A 248 19.50 -27.40 -18.89
C THR A 248 19.87 -25.92 -18.79
N THR A 249 20.93 -25.50 -19.50
CA THR A 249 21.41 -24.10 -19.56
C THR A 249 20.41 -23.22 -20.33
N ARG A 250 19.46 -22.60 -19.62
CA ARG A 250 18.48 -21.67 -20.20
C ARG A 250 19.07 -20.26 -20.22
N THR A 251 19.31 -19.72 -21.42
CA THR A 251 19.72 -18.31 -21.62
C THR A 251 18.57 -17.38 -21.22
N THR A 252 18.62 -16.86 -20.00
CA THR A 252 17.63 -15.92 -19.49
C THR A 252 17.87 -14.55 -20.11
N LYS A 253 16.90 -14.06 -20.90
CA LYS A 253 16.89 -12.67 -21.39
C LYS A 253 17.07 -11.74 -20.18
N LYS A 254 18.17 -10.98 -20.15
CA LYS A 254 18.39 -9.92 -19.16
C LYS A 254 17.28 -8.88 -19.32
N THR A 255 16.24 -8.99 -18.51
CA THR A 255 15.26 -7.90 -18.37
C THR A 255 16.01 -6.65 -17.90
N PRO A 256 15.84 -5.49 -18.55
CA PRO A 256 16.49 -4.26 -18.12
C PRO A 256 16.02 -3.93 -16.71
N THR A 257 16.90 -4.15 -15.73
CA THR A 257 16.67 -3.81 -14.34
C THR A 257 16.99 -2.34 -14.16
N TYR A 258 15.97 -1.53 -13.90
CA TYR A 258 16.20 -0.18 -13.38
C TYR A 258 16.86 -0.31 -12.01
N PRO A 259 17.86 0.54 -11.70
CA PRO A 259 18.49 0.48 -10.39
C PRO A 259 17.46 0.85 -9.31
N PRO A 260 17.49 0.22 -8.13
CA PRO A 260 16.78 0.72 -6.97
C PRO A 260 17.11 2.20 -6.70
N GLY A 261 16.16 2.89 -6.10
CA GLY A 261 16.26 4.33 -5.84
C GLY A 261 15.53 4.71 -4.57
N ILE A 262 15.91 5.85 -3.98
CA ILE A 262 15.25 6.38 -2.80
C ILE A 262 14.18 7.39 -3.23
N TRP A 263 12.94 7.21 -2.77
CA TRP A 263 11.87 8.15 -3.08
C TRP A 263 12.17 9.54 -2.49
N ALA A 264 11.92 10.57 -3.29
CA ALA A 264 12.06 11.96 -2.88
C ALA A 264 10.88 12.44 -2.02
N CYS A 265 9.71 11.78 -2.10
CA CYS A 265 8.48 12.15 -1.40
C CYS A 265 8.49 11.81 0.11
N ARG A 266 9.37 12.45 0.89
CA ARG A 266 9.50 12.21 2.34
C ARG A 266 8.26 12.61 3.15
N ASN A 267 7.51 13.58 2.63
CA ASN A 267 6.30 14.10 3.24
C ASN A 267 5.04 13.34 2.82
N LEU A 268 5.19 12.15 2.23
CA LEU A 268 4.06 11.32 1.83
C LEU A 268 3.21 10.96 3.07
N GLN A 269 1.94 11.34 3.03
CA GLN A 269 0.95 11.11 4.09
C GLN A 269 0.03 9.93 3.75
N THR A 270 -0.26 9.71 2.47
CA THR A 270 -1.07 8.57 2.02
C THR A 270 -0.29 7.73 1.03
N LEU A 271 -0.20 6.44 1.31
CA LEU A 271 0.39 5.45 0.41
C LEU A 271 -0.52 4.25 0.31
N HIS A 272 -1.24 4.15 -0.80
CA HIS A 272 -1.94 2.93 -1.18
C HIS A 272 -1.20 2.31 -2.34
N ILE A 273 -0.54 1.17 -2.13
CA ILE A 273 0.31 0.56 -3.13
C ILE A 273 0.23 -0.96 -3.05
N ARG A 274 0.38 -1.61 -4.20
CA ARG A 274 0.56 -3.05 -4.26
C ARG A 274 2.03 -3.37 -4.41
N ILE A 275 2.59 -4.18 -3.52
CA ILE A 275 3.99 -4.62 -3.67
C ILE A 275 4.01 -5.94 -4.45
N ARG A 276 4.84 -5.99 -5.49
CA ARG A 276 5.04 -7.16 -6.34
C ARG A 276 6.42 -7.75 -6.07
N ALA A 277 6.46 -9.03 -5.71
CA ALA A 277 7.72 -9.76 -5.62
C ALA A 277 8.29 -10.16 -6.99
N PRO A 278 9.58 -10.52 -7.04
CA PRO A 278 10.23 -10.98 -8.26
C PRO A 278 9.52 -12.20 -8.87
N LYS A 279 9.34 -12.16 -10.20
CA LYS A 279 8.65 -13.21 -10.99
C LYS A 279 9.28 -14.60 -10.88
N ASN A 280 10.57 -14.70 -10.60
CA ASN A 280 11.29 -15.99 -10.58
C ASN A 280 11.13 -16.75 -9.25
N THR A 281 10.14 -16.37 -8.42
CA THR A 281 10.01 -16.88 -7.05
C THR A 281 8.83 -17.81 -6.86
N ASP A 282 8.10 -18.14 -7.93
CA ASP A 282 6.85 -18.90 -7.90
C ASP A 282 6.99 -20.28 -7.21
N ASP A 283 8.16 -20.93 -7.31
CA ASP A 283 8.42 -22.23 -6.66
C ASP A 283 8.83 -22.12 -5.18
N TYR A 284 9.26 -20.95 -4.71
CA TYR A 284 9.88 -20.77 -3.38
C TYR A 284 9.26 -19.67 -2.51
N ALA A 285 8.14 -19.12 -2.96
CA ALA A 285 7.47 -17.95 -2.39
C ALA A 285 7.07 -18.07 -0.90
N GLY A 286 7.14 -19.25 -0.29
CA GLY A 286 6.91 -19.43 1.14
C GLY A 286 8.09 -18.97 2.02
N SER A 287 9.32 -19.28 1.61
CA SER A 287 10.50 -19.13 2.50
C SER A 287 11.07 -17.71 2.54
N HIS A 288 10.86 -16.90 1.50
CA HIS A 288 11.45 -15.56 1.38
C HIS A 288 10.51 -14.42 1.80
N ARG A 289 9.28 -14.72 2.24
CA ARG A 289 8.31 -13.70 2.68
C ARG A 289 8.84 -12.76 3.76
N PRO A 290 9.59 -13.23 4.78
CA PRO A 290 10.17 -12.32 5.78
C PRO A 290 11.09 -11.29 5.13
N LEU A 291 11.98 -11.70 4.23
CA LEU A 291 12.91 -10.79 3.55
C LEU A 291 12.18 -9.71 2.76
N TYR A 292 11.16 -10.10 1.99
CA TYR A 292 10.41 -9.15 1.16
C TYR A 292 9.73 -8.07 2.01
N SER A 293 9.18 -8.51 3.13
CA SER A 293 8.47 -7.66 4.08
C SER A 293 9.45 -6.73 4.79
N ARG A 294 10.65 -7.22 5.17
CA ARG A 294 11.69 -6.38 5.76
C ARG A 294 12.16 -5.29 4.82
N ILE A 295 12.33 -5.61 3.53
CA ILE A 295 12.70 -4.62 2.51
C ILE A 295 11.59 -3.58 2.37
N ALA A 296 10.35 -4.00 2.12
CA ALA A 296 9.24 -3.06 1.90
C ALA A 296 8.95 -2.20 3.13
N LEU A 297 8.70 -2.82 4.29
CA LEU A 297 8.34 -2.12 5.52
C LEU A 297 9.49 -1.27 6.06
N GLY A 298 10.72 -1.80 6.04
CA GLY A 298 11.91 -1.08 6.50
C GLY A 298 12.24 0.13 5.61
N TYR A 299 11.96 0.03 4.31
CA TYR A 299 12.13 1.14 3.36
C TYR A 299 11.07 2.20 3.63
N LEU A 300 9.79 1.82 3.65
CA LEU A 300 8.68 2.76 3.85
C LEU A 300 8.76 3.50 5.18
N ALA A 301 9.13 2.82 6.26
CA ALA A 301 9.24 3.40 7.60
C ALA A 301 10.28 4.53 7.69
N ARG A 302 11.38 4.44 6.93
CA ARG A 302 12.45 5.45 6.90
C ARG A 302 12.24 6.48 5.81
N VAL A 303 11.75 6.05 4.65
CA VAL A 303 11.64 6.90 3.47
C VAL A 303 10.42 7.81 3.55
N CYS A 304 9.33 7.36 4.16
CA CYS A 304 8.08 8.10 4.31
C CYS A 304 7.65 8.15 5.78
N PRO A 305 8.42 8.79 6.68
CA PRO A 305 8.14 8.81 8.12
C PRO A 305 6.81 9.51 8.46
N ASN A 306 6.31 10.36 7.56
CA ASN A 306 5.08 11.15 7.73
C ASN A 306 3.79 10.44 7.28
N LEU A 307 3.85 9.13 7.01
CA LEU A 307 2.68 8.35 6.60
C LEU A 307 1.61 8.35 7.68
N ARG A 308 0.38 8.69 7.27
CA ARG A 308 -0.85 8.64 8.06
C ARG A 308 -1.78 7.52 7.63
N ASP A 309 -1.83 7.23 6.34
CA ASP A 309 -2.70 6.22 5.75
C ASP A 309 -1.88 5.28 4.85
N LEU A 310 -1.62 4.08 5.35
CA LEU A 310 -0.86 3.04 4.66
C LEU A 310 -1.78 1.88 4.29
N ASN A 311 -1.90 1.61 2.99
CA ASN A 311 -2.61 0.46 2.45
C ASN A 311 -1.67 -0.36 1.57
N LEU A 312 -1.24 -1.51 2.08
CA LEU A 312 -0.42 -2.47 1.36
C LEU A 312 -1.31 -3.60 0.84
N THR A 313 -1.52 -3.61 -0.48
CA THR A 313 -2.25 -4.72 -1.11
C THR A 313 -1.27 -5.76 -1.64
N ASN A 314 -1.68 -7.03 -1.62
CA ASN A 314 -0.91 -8.11 -2.22
C ASN A 314 -1.56 -8.53 -3.54
N TYR A 315 -0.73 -8.92 -4.51
CA TYR A 315 -1.17 -9.38 -5.80
C TYR A 315 -1.71 -10.81 -5.70
N ARG A 316 -3.01 -10.99 -5.90
CA ARG A 316 -3.63 -12.30 -6.10
C ARG A 316 -3.37 -12.74 -7.54
N GLN A 317 -2.23 -13.37 -7.78
CA GLN A 317 -1.98 -14.05 -9.03
C GLN A 317 -2.86 -15.30 -9.06
N SER A 318 -3.65 -15.50 -10.11
CA SER A 318 -4.74 -16.50 -10.16
C SER A 318 -4.31 -17.96 -9.98
N SER A 319 -3.01 -18.23 -9.90
CA SER A 319 -2.45 -19.57 -9.66
C SER A 319 -1.22 -19.59 -8.74
N ALA A 320 -0.59 -18.44 -8.43
CA ALA A 320 0.65 -18.40 -7.66
C ALA A 320 0.44 -17.72 -6.30
N ARG A 321 1.03 -18.31 -5.26
CA ARG A 321 1.08 -17.75 -3.90
C ARG A 321 1.87 -16.44 -3.91
N GLY A 322 1.21 -15.33 -4.25
CA GLY A 322 1.80 -14.00 -4.30
C GLY A 322 2.49 -13.63 -2.99
N ALA A 323 3.53 -12.80 -3.09
CA ALA A 323 4.31 -12.33 -1.94
C ALA A 323 3.46 -11.53 -0.97
N SER A 324 2.92 -12.23 0.01
CA SER A 324 2.26 -11.61 1.15
C SER A 324 3.30 -10.94 2.03
N VAL A 325 2.91 -9.77 2.53
CA VAL A 325 3.61 -9.15 3.66
C VAL A 325 3.51 -10.11 4.84
N ASP A 326 4.67 -10.49 5.36
CA ASP A 326 4.86 -11.28 6.56
C ASP A 326 4.65 -10.37 7.77
N LEU A 327 3.59 -10.65 8.51
CA LEU A 327 3.15 -9.85 9.66
C LEU A 327 3.82 -10.26 10.98
N ARG A 328 4.82 -11.15 10.94
CA ARG A 328 5.60 -11.54 12.12
C ARG A 328 6.71 -10.53 12.39
N LEU A 329 7.26 -10.52 13.61
CA LEU A 329 8.43 -9.70 13.95
C LEU A 329 9.59 -9.95 12.97
N VAL A 330 9.87 -11.21 12.62
CA VAL A 330 10.94 -11.59 11.67
C VAL A 330 10.75 -10.99 10.27
N GLY A 331 9.50 -10.66 9.90
CA GLY A 331 9.12 -9.97 8.66
C GLY A 331 9.29 -8.45 8.73
N GLY A 332 9.64 -7.89 9.89
CA GLY A 332 9.85 -6.45 10.06
C GLY A 332 8.57 -5.65 10.30
N LEU A 333 7.47 -6.28 10.76
CA LEU A 333 6.26 -5.52 11.09
C LEU A 333 6.52 -4.41 12.13
N CYS A 334 7.50 -4.63 13.01
CA CYS A 334 7.94 -3.64 14.00
C CYS A 334 8.50 -2.35 13.39
N TYR A 335 8.91 -2.29 12.11
CA TYR A 335 9.35 -1.03 11.50
C TYR A 335 8.23 0.02 11.47
N LEU A 336 6.97 -0.40 11.48
CA LEU A 336 5.83 0.52 11.57
C LEU A 336 5.83 1.29 12.90
N SER A 337 6.57 0.85 13.93
CA SER A 337 6.83 1.62 15.16
C SER A 337 7.63 2.92 14.93
N ARG A 338 8.14 3.18 13.73
CA ARG A 338 8.74 4.50 13.39
C ARG A 338 7.76 5.47 12.76
N LEU A 339 6.61 5.00 12.28
CA LEU A 339 5.60 5.83 11.64
C LEU A 339 4.70 6.50 12.70
N GLN A 340 5.24 7.53 13.36
CA GLN A 340 4.59 8.22 14.48
C GLN A 340 3.25 8.88 14.11
N HIS A 341 3.03 9.15 12.82
CA HIS A 341 1.80 9.76 12.32
C HIS A 341 0.80 8.75 11.77
N LEU A 342 1.07 7.44 11.86
CA LEU A 342 0.24 6.42 11.23
C LEU A 342 -1.11 6.27 11.93
N GLU A 343 -2.18 6.73 11.27
CA GLU A 343 -3.55 6.68 11.77
C GLU A 343 -4.34 5.48 11.22
N ARG A 344 -4.01 5.04 10.01
CA ARG A 344 -4.75 3.99 9.27
C ARG A 344 -3.77 3.00 8.67
N LEU A 345 -3.93 1.73 9.01
CA LEU A 345 -3.15 0.63 8.46
C LEU A 345 -4.08 -0.43 7.86
N ARG A 346 -3.91 -0.70 6.58
CA ARG A 346 -4.56 -1.80 5.86
C ARG A 346 -3.48 -2.66 5.21
N ILE A 347 -3.47 -3.94 5.55
CA ILE A 347 -2.59 -4.92 4.90
C ILE A 347 -3.48 -6.05 4.38
N GLU A 348 -3.55 -6.20 3.07
CA GLU A 348 -4.34 -7.26 2.47
C GLU A 348 -3.54 -8.58 2.46
N TYR A 349 -4.06 -9.58 3.13
CA TYR A 349 -3.47 -10.91 3.21
C TYR A 349 -4.37 -11.94 2.52
N TRP A 350 -3.77 -12.76 1.66
CA TRP A 350 -4.45 -13.76 0.82
C TRP A 350 -3.88 -15.17 1.03
N GLY A 351 -3.64 -15.58 2.28
CA GLY A 351 -3.13 -16.92 2.63
C GLY A 351 -4.04 -17.68 3.59
N GLU A 352 -3.82 -19.00 3.70
CA GLU A 352 -4.72 -19.94 4.40
C GLU A 352 -4.81 -19.68 5.91
N THR A 353 -3.73 -19.22 6.56
CA THR A 353 -3.75 -18.71 7.93
C THR A 353 -2.60 -17.74 8.15
N LEU A 354 -2.83 -16.73 8.99
CA LEU A 354 -1.78 -15.88 9.54
C LEU A 354 -1.34 -16.48 10.88
N ALA A 355 -0.16 -17.09 10.92
CA ALA A 355 0.44 -17.55 12.18
C ALA A 355 1.05 -16.37 12.97
N ILE A 356 0.23 -15.36 13.26
CA ILE A 356 0.62 -14.18 14.06
C ILE A 356 0.55 -14.55 15.53
N GLN A 357 1.64 -14.30 16.24
CA GLN A 357 1.73 -14.48 17.68
C GLN A 357 1.49 -13.15 18.40
N PRO A 358 1.11 -13.17 19.68
CA PRO A 358 0.83 -11.95 20.44
C PRO A 358 2.00 -10.94 20.42
N TRP A 359 3.25 -11.40 20.45
CA TRP A 359 4.43 -10.52 20.41
C TRP A 359 4.64 -9.83 19.05
N ASP A 360 3.99 -10.30 17.98
CA ASP A 360 4.11 -9.71 16.64
C ASP A 360 3.31 -8.42 16.48
N VAL A 361 2.21 -8.26 17.22
CA VAL A 361 1.25 -7.16 17.02
C VAL A 361 0.87 -6.42 18.30
N LYS A 362 0.98 -7.02 19.50
CA LYS A 362 0.50 -6.36 20.72
C LYS A 362 1.24 -5.07 21.04
N TRP A 363 2.49 -4.91 20.62
CA TRP A 363 3.26 -3.67 20.81
C TRP A 363 2.59 -2.43 20.14
N MET A 364 1.67 -2.66 19.19
CA MET A 364 0.91 -1.60 18.52
C MET A 364 -0.18 -0.99 19.41
N VAL A 365 -0.49 -1.60 20.55
CA VAL A 365 -1.46 -1.11 21.54
C VAL A 365 -0.78 -0.96 22.91
N ASP A 366 -1.33 -0.10 23.77
CA ASP A 366 -0.73 0.21 25.07
C ASP A 366 -0.58 -1.04 25.96
N GLU A 367 -1.53 -1.99 25.91
CA GLU A 367 -1.49 -3.22 26.71
C GLU A 367 -0.35 -4.17 26.31
N GLY A 368 0.27 -3.98 25.14
CA GLY A 368 1.42 -4.77 24.70
C GLY A 368 2.78 -4.14 24.94
N ARG A 369 2.82 -2.94 25.54
CA ARG A 369 4.05 -2.20 25.85
C ARG A 369 4.53 -2.38 27.29
N THR A 370 4.03 -3.40 27.99
CA THR A 370 4.46 -3.70 29.36
C THR A 370 5.88 -4.27 29.39
N PRO A 371 6.62 -4.12 30.51
CA PRO A 371 7.95 -4.70 30.67
C PRO A 371 8.00 -6.21 30.38
N GLU A 372 6.98 -6.95 30.80
CA GLU A 372 6.90 -8.41 30.58
C GLU A 372 6.75 -8.75 29.09
N ARG A 373 5.98 -7.92 28.36
CA ARG A 373 5.79 -8.10 26.91
C ARG A 373 7.05 -7.75 26.13
N ARG A 374 7.81 -6.73 26.55
CA ARG A 374 9.13 -6.42 26.02
C ARG A 374 10.09 -7.59 26.21
N GLU A 375 10.14 -8.15 27.41
CA GLU A 375 11.01 -9.30 27.68
C GLU A 375 10.66 -10.54 26.85
N VAL A 376 9.38 -10.77 26.57
CA VAL A 376 8.97 -11.80 25.60
C VAL A 376 9.52 -11.50 24.20
N ARG A 377 9.42 -10.26 23.71
CA ARG A 377 9.98 -9.87 22.41
C ARG A 377 11.50 -10.02 22.37
N ARG A 378 12.21 -9.56 23.40
CA ARG A 378 13.67 -9.68 23.52
C ARG A 378 14.12 -11.14 23.44
N ARG A 379 13.43 -12.06 24.13
CA ARG A 379 13.71 -13.49 24.03
C ARG A 379 13.47 -14.06 22.63
N VAL A 380 12.43 -13.61 21.92
CA VAL A 380 12.18 -14.01 20.52
C VAL A 380 13.32 -13.52 19.61
N VAL A 381 13.74 -12.26 19.76
CA VAL A 381 14.81 -11.64 18.96
C VAL A 381 16.18 -12.24 19.28
N ALA A 382 16.47 -12.57 20.54
CA ALA A 382 17.74 -13.19 20.95
C ALA A 382 18.01 -14.53 20.24
N ARG A 383 16.94 -15.28 19.91
CA ARG A 383 17.04 -16.54 19.16
C ARG A 383 17.47 -16.35 17.70
N TRP A 384 17.54 -15.12 17.21
CA TRP A 384 17.92 -14.81 15.84
C TRP A 384 19.43 -14.67 15.63
N ALA A 385 20.26 -14.71 16.68
CA ALA A 385 21.72 -14.54 16.56
C ALA A 385 22.34 -15.41 15.45
N GLY A 386 22.07 -16.73 15.47
CA GLY A 386 22.58 -17.63 14.42
C GLY A 386 21.98 -17.39 13.02
N LEU A 387 20.76 -16.84 12.94
CA LEU A 387 20.15 -16.46 11.66
C LEU A 387 20.81 -15.19 11.08
N ILE A 388 21.16 -14.23 11.95
CA ILE A 388 21.88 -13.01 11.56
C ILE A 388 23.27 -13.36 11.03
N GLU A 389 24.01 -14.19 11.76
CA GLU A 389 25.33 -14.68 11.31
C GLU A 389 25.25 -15.41 9.97
N THR A 390 24.20 -16.22 9.77
CA THR A 390 23.94 -16.90 8.50
C THR A 390 23.67 -15.89 7.37
N GLU A 391 22.80 -14.89 7.58
CA GLU A 391 22.53 -13.85 6.58
C GLU A 391 23.77 -13.03 6.21
N ASP A 392 24.62 -12.72 7.18
CA ASP A 392 25.87 -11.98 6.95
C ASP A 392 26.92 -12.85 6.23
N SER A 393 27.02 -14.14 6.57
CA SER A 393 27.88 -15.10 5.87
C SER A 393 27.48 -15.27 4.41
N ILE A 394 26.18 -15.40 4.14
CA ILE A 394 25.62 -15.43 2.78
C ILE A 394 26.01 -14.15 2.01
N ARG A 395 25.89 -12.99 2.66
CA ARG A 395 26.25 -11.70 2.03
C ARG A 395 27.73 -11.62 1.72
N ALA A 396 28.60 -12.07 2.64
CA ALA A 396 30.03 -12.09 2.44
C ALA A 396 30.41 -13.00 1.24
N LEU A 397 29.80 -14.19 1.15
CA LEU A 397 30.01 -15.12 0.04
C LEU A 397 29.53 -14.55 -1.30
N ALA A 398 28.39 -13.86 -1.32
CA ALA A 398 27.89 -13.25 -2.54
C ALA A 398 28.80 -12.11 -3.04
N ARG A 399 29.38 -11.33 -2.12
CA ARG A 399 30.40 -10.33 -2.44
C ARG A 399 31.66 -10.95 -3.03
N SER A 400 32.12 -12.09 -2.49
CA SER A 400 33.34 -12.73 -2.99
C SER A 400 33.19 -13.32 -4.39
N ARG A 401 31.98 -13.66 -4.81
CA ARG A 401 31.73 -14.24 -6.15
C ARG A 401 31.62 -13.21 -7.27
N ASN A 402 31.68 -11.91 -6.96
CA ASN A 402 31.27 -10.85 -7.89
C ASN A 402 29.83 -11.02 -8.42
N ASP A 403 29.03 -11.88 -7.78
CA ASP A 403 27.59 -12.02 -7.99
C ASP A 403 26.80 -10.89 -7.31
N GLY A 404 27.50 -9.99 -6.61
CA GLY A 404 26.93 -8.79 -6.04
C GLY A 404 26.24 -7.95 -7.11
N PRO A 405 25.13 -7.27 -6.76
CA PRO A 405 24.58 -6.25 -7.66
C PRO A 405 25.73 -5.31 -8.07
N PRO A 406 25.89 -5.01 -9.37
CA PRO A 406 26.95 -4.10 -9.83
C PRO A 406 26.88 -2.87 -8.94
N SER A 407 28.01 -2.53 -8.30
CA SER A 407 28.10 -1.49 -7.26
C SER A 407 27.14 -0.38 -7.62
N LEU A 408 26.01 -0.31 -6.91
CA LEU A 408 24.92 0.58 -7.29
C LEU A 408 25.55 1.95 -7.36
N ASN A 409 25.63 2.49 -8.57
CA ASN A 409 26.29 3.76 -8.76
C ASN A 409 25.28 4.81 -8.31
N TRP A 410 25.23 5.02 -7.00
CA TRP A 410 24.33 5.94 -6.29
C TRP A 410 24.49 7.40 -6.76
N SER A 411 25.52 7.67 -7.58
CA SER A 411 25.93 8.99 -8.08
C SER A 411 24.88 9.72 -8.94
N GLY A 412 23.87 9.04 -9.47
CA GLY A 412 22.89 9.64 -10.38
C GLY A 412 21.71 10.38 -9.73
N THR A 413 21.52 10.28 -8.41
CA THR A 413 20.36 10.88 -7.72
C THR A 413 20.80 11.94 -6.73
N ARG A 414 20.01 13.01 -6.55
CA ARG A 414 20.21 14.02 -5.50
C ARG A 414 20.11 13.34 -4.15
N TYR A 415 21.25 12.89 -3.65
CA TYR A 415 21.30 11.92 -2.60
C TYR A 415 21.43 12.61 -1.25
N ASP A 416 20.62 12.19 -0.29
CA ASP A 416 20.76 12.55 1.11
C ASP A 416 21.73 11.55 1.77
N PRO A 417 22.96 11.96 2.14
CA PRO A 417 23.93 11.05 2.75
C PRO A 417 23.41 10.40 4.03
N GLY A 418 22.61 11.12 4.83
CA GLY A 418 22.07 10.60 6.10
C GLY A 418 21.14 9.41 5.87
N MET A 419 20.32 9.48 4.82
CA MET A 419 19.39 8.40 4.49
C MET A 419 20.12 7.09 4.12
N LYS A 420 21.33 7.15 3.56
CA LYS A 420 22.12 5.95 3.25
C LYS A 420 22.53 5.19 4.48
N GLU A 421 22.97 5.92 5.49
CA GLU A 421 23.37 5.38 6.77
C GLU A 421 22.16 4.75 7.46
N GLU A 422 21.02 5.45 7.48
CA GLU A 422 19.77 4.91 8.01
C GLU A 422 19.33 3.61 7.32
N LEU A 423 19.57 3.49 6.01
CA LEU A 423 19.19 2.35 5.19
C LEU A 423 20.27 1.28 5.06
N GLN A 424 21.44 1.39 5.73
CA GLN A 424 22.57 0.49 5.53
C GLN A 424 22.26 -0.99 5.82
N HIS A 425 21.33 -1.23 6.76
CA HIS A 425 20.91 -2.58 7.14
C HIS A 425 19.58 -3.00 6.50
N LEU A 426 18.96 -2.15 5.65
CA LEU A 426 17.63 -2.39 5.07
C LEU A 426 17.47 -3.81 4.55
N GLY A 427 16.45 -4.51 5.03
CA GLY A 427 16.11 -5.89 4.61
C GLY A 427 16.84 -7.00 5.38
N SER A 428 17.84 -6.69 6.21
CA SER A 428 18.50 -7.67 7.08
C SER A 428 17.69 -7.97 8.34
N LEU A 429 17.96 -9.12 8.96
CA LEU A 429 17.39 -9.47 10.26
C LEU A 429 18.02 -8.65 11.40
N LEU A 430 19.29 -8.24 11.27
CA LEU A 430 19.94 -7.30 12.19
C LEU A 430 19.16 -5.98 12.27
N ASP A 431 18.67 -5.49 11.13
CA ASP A 431 17.87 -4.25 11.08
C ASP A 431 16.57 -4.36 11.90
N VAL A 432 15.93 -5.53 11.87
CA VAL A 432 14.72 -5.79 12.67
C VAL A 432 15.05 -5.83 14.15
N GLN A 433 16.16 -6.48 14.53
CA GLN A 433 16.62 -6.52 15.92
C GLN A 433 16.85 -5.11 16.46
N LEU A 434 17.53 -4.25 15.70
CA LEU A 434 17.77 -2.85 16.07
C LEU A 434 16.45 -2.07 16.20
N ALA A 435 15.50 -2.27 15.29
CA ALA A 435 14.19 -1.62 15.38
C ALA A 435 13.36 -2.07 16.60
N VAL A 436 13.44 -3.35 16.99
CA VAL A 436 12.78 -3.83 18.21
C VAL A 436 13.43 -3.23 19.45
N GLN A 437 14.77 -3.13 19.47
CA GLN A 437 15.50 -2.49 20.57
C GLN A 437 15.12 -1.02 20.72
N GLU A 438 15.14 -0.25 19.64
CA GLU A 438 14.72 1.17 19.64
C GLU A 438 13.30 1.36 20.15
N MET A 439 12.37 0.49 19.74
CA MET A 439 10.99 0.50 20.21
C MET A 439 10.91 0.25 21.73
N ASP A 440 11.65 -0.74 22.23
CA ASP A 440 11.67 -1.08 23.65
C ASP A 440 12.30 0.06 24.49
N ASP A 441 13.38 0.66 24.01
CA ASP A 441 14.08 1.78 24.67
C ASP A 441 13.19 3.04 24.74
N THR A 442 12.43 3.32 23.67
CA THR A 442 11.45 4.41 23.64
C THR A 442 10.35 4.20 24.67
N ASP A 443 9.85 2.96 24.79
CA ASP A 443 8.87 2.61 25.81
C ASP A 443 9.46 2.79 27.23
N GLU A 444 10.73 2.44 27.47
CA GLU A 444 11.41 2.63 28.78
C GLU A 444 11.52 4.11 29.16
N ALA A 445 11.98 4.94 28.23
CA ALA A 445 12.09 6.38 28.45
C ALA A 445 10.73 7.02 28.82
N SER A 446 9.64 6.59 28.17
CA SER A 446 8.28 7.11 28.44
C SER A 446 7.75 6.77 29.85
N HIS A 447 8.28 5.72 30.48
CA HIS A 447 7.89 5.31 31.83
C HIS A 447 8.57 6.15 32.92
N HIS A 448 9.79 6.65 32.67
CA HIS A 448 10.52 7.50 33.60
C HIS A 448 9.99 8.94 33.65
N ASP A 449 9.44 9.44 32.54
CA ASP A 449 8.98 10.84 32.42
C ASP A 449 7.55 11.11 32.95
N LYS A 450 6.96 10.17 33.72
CA LYS A 450 5.58 10.34 34.24
C LYS A 450 5.44 11.45 35.29
N GLY A 451 6.54 12.08 35.71
CA GLY A 451 6.56 13.15 36.71
C GLY A 451 6.32 14.57 36.15
N HIS A 452 6.49 14.78 34.85
CA HIS A 452 6.28 16.08 34.23
C HIS A 452 5.17 15.97 33.18
N GLY A 453 4.12 16.79 33.30
CA GLY A 453 2.91 16.73 32.46
C GLY A 453 3.09 17.09 30.98
N GLY A 454 4.21 16.71 30.37
CA GLY A 454 4.46 16.86 28.95
C GLY A 454 3.54 15.97 28.10
N PRO A 455 3.23 16.39 26.87
CA PRO A 455 2.47 15.58 25.92
C PRO A 455 3.27 14.31 25.62
N ARG A 456 2.79 13.17 26.14
CA ARG A 456 3.36 11.86 25.83
C ARG A 456 3.33 11.65 24.32
N ARG A 457 4.51 11.37 23.73
CA ARG A 457 4.64 10.89 22.35
C ARG A 457 4.09 9.46 22.26
N TYR A 458 2.78 9.32 22.42
CA TYR A 458 2.14 8.05 22.16
C TYR A 458 2.20 7.79 20.66
N PHE A 459 2.42 6.53 20.31
CA PHE A 459 1.88 6.04 19.05
C PHE A 459 0.40 6.40 19.02
N PRO A 460 -0.12 7.04 17.96
CA PRO A 460 -1.55 7.10 17.78
C PRO A 460 -2.03 5.65 17.83
N VAL A 461 -2.75 5.30 18.90
CA VAL A 461 -3.41 4.01 19.04
C VAL A 461 -4.09 3.75 17.71
N LEU A 462 -3.68 2.69 17.02
CA LEU A 462 -4.24 2.33 15.72
C LEU A 462 -5.74 2.20 15.88
N ARG A 463 -6.48 3.25 15.47
CA ARG A 463 -7.93 3.33 15.70
C ARG A 463 -8.65 2.25 14.89
N TYR A 464 -8.05 1.84 13.77
CA TYR A 464 -8.56 0.82 12.89
C TYR A 464 -7.40 0.02 12.27
N ALA A 465 -7.27 -1.24 12.68
CA ALA A 465 -6.56 -2.27 11.91
C ALA A 465 -7.62 -3.24 11.40
N SER A 466 -7.86 -3.24 10.08
CA SER A 466 -8.77 -4.18 9.44
C SER A 466 -7.96 -5.32 8.84
N PHE A 467 -8.04 -6.49 9.48
CA PHE A 467 -7.64 -7.75 8.86
C PHE A 467 -8.92 -8.32 8.23
N ALA A 468 -8.99 -8.36 6.90
CA ALA A 468 -10.14 -8.96 6.21
C ALA A 468 -10.32 -10.42 6.69
N ARG A 469 -11.55 -10.74 7.08
CA ARG A 469 -11.97 -11.99 7.73
C ARG A 469 -11.36 -13.23 7.09
N LEU A 470 -10.57 -13.96 7.89
CA LEU A 470 -10.31 -15.38 7.66
C LEU A 470 -11.64 -16.11 7.84
N LYS A 471 -12.01 -16.95 6.86
CA LYS A 471 -13.04 -17.97 7.08
C LYS A 471 -12.53 -18.86 8.22
N CYS A 472 -13.24 -18.91 9.35
CA CYS A 472 -13.18 -20.10 10.19
C CYS A 472 -13.72 -21.27 9.33
N PRO A 473 -13.05 -22.44 9.31
CA PRO A 473 -13.65 -23.63 8.74
C PRO A 473 -14.99 -23.96 9.40
#